data_AF-A0A8J2QW90-F1
#
_entry.id   AF-A0A8J2QW90-F1
#
_cell.length_a   1.000
_cell.length_b   1.000
_cell.length_c   1.000
_cell.angle_alpha   90.00
_cell.angle_beta   90.00
_cell.angle_gamma   90.00
#
_symmetry.space_group_name_H-M   'P 1'
#
loop_
_entity.id
_entity.type
_entity.pdbx_description
1 polymer ?
#
loop_
_entity_poly.entity_id
_entity_poly.type
_entity_poly.pdbx_seq_one_letter_code
_entity_poly.pdbx_strand_id
1 'polypeptide(L)'
;MTNTKYLMVGLFNAGSLGTRHKELLAAMIDVNVDLIAINETWIREGEEEHAPAIPGHQFRHNPRSLEIKGGRGGGVGFSEKTTEEDARVMRKIAADCDQRKEEHEPV
;
A
#
# COMPACT_ATOMS: atom_id res chain seq x y z
N MET A 1 -0.49 13.33 32.74
CA MET A 1 -1.37 12.90 31.63
C MET A 1 -0.66 11.78 30.91
N THR A 2 -1.22 10.56 30.91
CA THR A 2 -0.64 9.43 30.16
C THR A 2 -0.84 9.70 28.67
N ASN A 3 0.23 9.69 27.90
CA ASN A 3 0.19 9.81 26.44
C ASN A 3 -0.24 8.44 25.89
N THR A 4 -1.55 8.19 25.86
CA THR A 4 -2.11 6.95 25.33
C THR A 4 -2.16 7.07 23.81
N LYS A 5 -1.13 6.54 23.15
CA LYS A 5 -1.16 6.31 21.71
C LYS A 5 -1.90 5.00 21.46
N TYR A 6 -3.02 5.09 20.75
CA TYR A 6 -3.75 3.92 20.27
C TYR A 6 -3.36 3.67 18.82
N LEU A 7 -3.18 2.41 18.45
CA LEU A 7 -3.05 1.99 17.07
C LEU A 7 -4.46 1.77 16.52
N MET A 8 -4.85 2.51 15.48
CA MET A 8 -6.12 2.28 14.81
C MET A 8 -5.94 1.39 13.59
N VAL A 9 -6.67 0.27 13.57
CA VAL A 9 -6.61 -0.72 12.49
C VAL A 9 -7.95 -0.84 11.80
N GLY A 10 -7.96 -0.72 10.47
CA GLY A 10 -9.13 -0.88 9.62
C GLY A 10 -9.11 -2.20 8.85
N LEU A 11 -10.29 -2.73 8.55
CA LEU A 11 -10.49 -3.87 7.65
C LEU A 11 -11.46 -3.45 6.55
N PHE A 12 -11.09 -3.62 5.29
CA PHE A 12 -11.91 -3.18 4.16
C PHE A 12 -11.92 -4.19 3.02
N ASN A 13 -13.13 -4.56 2.57
CA ASN A 13 -13.30 -5.35 1.36
C ASN A 13 -13.61 -4.43 0.17
N ALA A 14 -12.60 -4.30 -0.70
CA ALA A 14 -12.69 -3.42 -1.85
C ALA A 14 -13.59 -3.99 -2.94
N GLY A 15 -13.66 -5.32 -3.12
CA GLY A 15 -14.39 -5.92 -4.23
C GLY A 15 -13.92 -5.42 -5.61
N SER A 16 -12.63 -5.05 -5.71
CA SER A 16 -11.91 -4.32 -6.78
C SER A 16 -11.53 -2.89 -6.41
N LEU A 17 -10.23 -2.64 -6.23
CA LEU A 17 -9.68 -1.29 -6.02
C LEU A 17 -9.83 -0.41 -7.27
N GLY A 18 -9.77 -0.98 -8.48
CA GLY A 18 -9.97 -0.20 -9.71
C GLY A 18 -11.32 0.51 -9.77
N THR A 19 -12.38 -0.07 -9.20
CA THR A 19 -13.73 0.51 -9.20
C THR A 19 -14.10 1.24 -7.91
N ARG A 20 -13.64 0.76 -6.74
CA ARG A 20 -14.06 1.26 -5.42
C ARG A 20 -12.99 2.08 -4.68
N HIS A 21 -11.95 2.55 -5.37
CA HIS A 21 -10.89 3.37 -4.75
C HIS A 21 -11.39 4.63 -4.04
N LYS A 22 -12.47 5.27 -4.50
CA LYS A 22 -13.01 6.49 -3.88
C LYS A 22 -13.61 6.25 -2.50
N GLU A 23 -14.28 5.12 -2.32
CA GLU A 23 -14.87 4.73 -1.03
C GLU A 23 -13.78 4.46 0.00
N LEU A 24 -12.70 3.79 -0.42
CA LEU A 24 -11.53 3.57 0.41
C LEU A 24 -10.88 4.91 0.83
N LEU A 25 -10.67 5.83 -0.12
CA LEU A 25 -10.09 7.14 0.18
C LEU A 25 -10.95 7.94 1.16
N ALA A 26 -12.27 7.97 0.98
CA ALA A 26 -13.19 8.64 1.88
C ALA A 26 -13.11 8.05 3.31
N ALA A 27 -13.16 6.71 3.42
CA ALA A 27 -13.04 6.04 4.71
C ALA A 27 -11.71 6.31 5.42
N MET A 28 -10.60 6.37 4.67
CA MET A 28 -9.27 6.66 5.22
C MET A 28 -9.14 8.10 5.72
N ILE A 29 -9.71 9.06 5.00
CA ILE A 29 -9.70 10.48 5.39
C ILE A 29 -10.54 10.71 6.65
N ASP A 30 -11.73 10.11 6.70
CA ASP A 30 -12.67 10.34 7.80
C ASP A 30 -12.24 9.66 9.11
N VAL A 31 -11.69 8.45 9.00
CA VAL A 31 -11.37 7.63 10.18
C VAL A 31 -9.92 7.86 10.65
N ASN A 32 -9.00 8.34 9.80
CA ASN A 32 -7.58 8.55 10.13
C ASN A 32 -6.90 7.29 10.70
N VAL A 33 -7.11 6.16 10.03
CA VAL A 33 -6.56 4.85 10.38
C VAL A 33 -5.02 4.86 10.27
N ASP A 34 -4.32 4.08 11.12
CA ASP A 34 -2.86 3.93 11.05
C ASP A 34 -2.43 2.73 10.18
N LEU A 35 -3.25 1.68 10.15
CA LEU A 35 -3.05 0.51 9.30
C LEU A 35 -4.40 0.00 8.78
N ILE A 36 -4.55 -0.17 7.48
CA ILE A 36 -5.75 -0.80 6.90
C ILE A 36 -5.38 -2.06 6.13
N ALA A 37 -6.05 -3.17 6.46
CA ALA A 37 -5.98 -4.39 5.68
C ALA A 37 -7.10 -4.39 4.64
N ILE A 38 -6.75 -4.65 3.39
CA ILE A 38 -7.64 -4.59 2.24
C ILE A 38 -7.66 -5.96 1.59
N ASN A 39 -8.83 -6.59 1.49
CA ASN A 39 -9.02 -7.80 0.69
C ASN A 39 -9.80 -7.51 -0.60
N GLU A 40 -9.76 -8.47 -1.52
CA GLU A 40 -10.36 -8.34 -2.85
C GLU A 40 -9.84 -7.11 -3.59
N THR A 41 -8.52 -6.91 -3.58
CA THR A 41 -7.89 -5.77 -4.28
C THR A 41 -8.08 -5.88 -5.78
N TRP A 42 -8.07 -7.11 -6.30
CA TRP A 42 -8.15 -7.48 -7.71
C TRP A 42 -7.00 -6.96 -8.58
N ILE A 43 -5.93 -6.47 -7.94
CA ILE A 43 -4.72 -5.97 -8.59
C ILE A 43 -3.84 -7.17 -8.98
N ARG A 44 -3.42 -7.23 -10.25
CA ARG A 44 -2.41 -8.18 -10.71
C ARG A 44 -1.00 -7.61 -10.55
N GLU A 45 -0.02 -8.49 -10.69
CA GLU A 45 1.37 -8.07 -10.84
C GLU A 45 1.50 -7.16 -12.08
N GLY A 46 2.10 -5.98 -11.90
CA GLY A 46 2.22 -4.95 -12.94
C GLY A 46 1.03 -4.00 -13.06
N GLU A 47 -0.04 -4.20 -12.28
CA GLU A 47 -1.22 -3.32 -12.23
C GLU A 47 -1.23 -2.42 -10.97
N GLU A 48 -0.10 -2.25 -10.29
CA GLU A 48 0.03 -1.49 -9.03
C GLU A 48 -0.46 -0.04 -9.14
N GLU A 49 -0.34 0.55 -10.34
CA GLU A 49 -0.84 1.89 -10.67
C GLU A 49 -2.36 2.05 -10.50
N HIS A 50 -3.11 0.95 -10.44
CA HIS A 50 -4.55 0.95 -10.17
C HIS A 50 -4.88 1.00 -8.68
N ALA A 51 -3.88 0.85 -7.79
CA ALA A 51 -4.08 1.07 -6.36
C ALA A 51 -4.22 2.58 -6.07
N PRO A 52 -5.16 2.98 -5.20
CA PRO A 52 -5.21 4.37 -4.76
C PRO A 52 -3.96 4.75 -3.96
N ALA A 53 -3.35 5.88 -4.34
CA ALA A 53 -2.37 6.54 -3.50
C ALA A 53 -3.10 7.22 -2.32
N ILE A 54 -2.99 6.64 -1.13
CA ILE A 54 -3.52 7.22 0.10
C ILE A 54 -2.45 8.16 0.66
N PRO A 55 -2.73 9.48 0.83
CA PRO A 55 -1.75 10.42 1.36
C PRO A 55 -1.24 10.00 2.74
N GLY A 56 0.08 10.10 2.93
CA GLY A 56 0.74 9.72 4.19
C GLY A 56 0.67 8.23 4.49
N HIS A 57 0.38 7.39 3.50
CA HIS A 57 0.41 5.94 3.64
C HIS A 57 1.23 5.29 2.53
N GLN A 58 1.84 4.15 2.86
CA GLN A 58 2.49 3.27 1.91
C GLN A 58 1.60 2.06 1.67
N PHE A 59 1.31 1.77 0.40
CA PHE A 59 0.55 0.57 0.03
C PHE A 59 1.52 -0.57 -0.28
N ARG A 60 1.28 -1.73 0.34
CA ARG A 60 1.96 -3.00 0.06
C ARG A 60 0.90 -4.01 -0.32
N HIS A 61 1.15 -4.84 -1.32
CA HIS A 61 0.15 -5.81 -1.75
C HIS A 61 0.77 -7.12 -2.18
N ASN A 62 -0.01 -8.19 -2.04
CA ASN A 62 0.22 -9.44 -2.72
C ASN A 62 -0.76 -9.50 -3.89
N PRO A 63 -0.26 -9.54 -5.14
CA PRO A 63 -1.11 -9.55 -6.31
C PRO A 63 -2.02 -10.78 -6.33
N ARG A 64 -3.16 -10.65 -7.00
CA ARG A 64 -4.05 -11.79 -7.23
C ARG A 64 -3.32 -12.85 -8.07
N SER A 65 -3.46 -14.12 -7.67
CA SER A 65 -2.90 -15.24 -8.42
C SER A 65 -3.57 -15.35 -9.81
N LEU A 66 -2.76 -15.67 -10.82
CA LEU A 66 -3.24 -15.98 -12.17
C LEU A 66 -3.95 -17.35 -12.24
N GLU A 67 -3.78 -18.21 -11.24
CA GLU A 67 -4.28 -19.59 -11.22
C GLU A 67 -5.75 -19.71 -10.76
N ILE A 68 -6.41 -18.60 -10.41
CA ILE A 68 -7.79 -18.60 -9.93
C ILE A 68 -8.73 -19.01 -11.10
N LYS A 69 -9.11 -20.30 -11.12
CA LYS A 69 -10.11 -20.85 -12.05
C LYS A 69 -11.43 -20.08 -11.94
N GLY A 70 -11.84 -19.42 -13.01
CA GLY A 70 -13.05 -18.57 -13.06
C GLY A 70 -12.78 -17.05 -13.03
N GLY A 71 -11.52 -16.64 -12.85
CA GLY A 71 -11.02 -15.29 -13.18
C GLY A 71 -11.54 -14.12 -12.33
N ARG A 72 -12.37 -14.38 -11.32
CA ARG A 72 -12.94 -13.38 -10.42
C ARG A 72 -12.37 -13.52 -9.02
N GLY A 73 -12.10 -12.39 -8.38
CA GLY A 73 -11.69 -12.36 -6.98
C GLY A 73 -10.18 -12.35 -6.75
N GLY A 74 -9.83 -12.06 -5.50
CA GLY A 74 -8.48 -12.24 -4.96
C GLY A 74 -7.64 -10.97 -4.84
N GLY A 75 -6.40 -11.17 -4.38
CA GLY A 75 -5.48 -10.11 -4.03
C GLY A 75 -5.77 -9.53 -2.65
N VAL A 76 -4.69 -9.20 -1.94
CA VAL A 76 -4.74 -8.57 -0.62
C VAL A 76 -3.70 -7.46 -0.55
N GLY A 77 -3.96 -6.45 0.26
CA GLY A 77 -3.00 -5.39 0.49
C GLY A 77 -3.13 -4.77 1.87
N PHE A 78 -2.12 -4.02 2.24
CA PHE A 78 -2.05 -3.23 3.46
C PHE A 78 -1.69 -1.81 3.08
N SER A 79 -2.35 -0.83 3.69
CA SER A 79 -1.90 0.55 3.66
C SER A 79 -1.49 0.96 5.06
N GLU A 80 -0.22 1.31 5.23
CA GLU A 80 0.39 1.65 6.50
C GLU A 80 0.75 3.13 6.53
N LYS A 81 0.34 3.82 7.59
CA LYS A 81 0.64 5.23 7.79
C LYS A 81 2.14 5.40 7.93
N THR A 82 2.68 6.27 7.10
CA THR A 82 4.10 6.58 7.03
C THR A 82 4.27 8.00 7.53
N THR A 83 5.19 8.20 8.48
CA THR A 83 5.55 9.55 8.88
C THR A 83 6.46 10.18 7.81
N GLU A 84 6.55 11.50 7.78
CA GLU A 84 7.54 12.20 6.94
C GLU A 84 8.98 11.74 7.26
N GLU A 85 9.23 11.34 8.50
CA GLU A 85 10.52 10.84 8.95
C GLU A 85 10.80 9.46 8.35
N ASP A 86 9.81 8.56 8.35
CA ASP A 86 9.89 7.25 7.69
C ASP A 86 10.08 7.42 6.17
N ALA A 87 9.31 8.32 5.55
CA ALA A 87 9.44 8.62 4.13
C ALA A 87 10.83 9.15 3.78
N ARG A 88 11.41 9.99 4.65
CA ARG A 88 12.78 10.51 4.48
C ARG A 88 13.84 9.42 4.60
N VAL A 89 13.70 8.50 5.56
CA VAL A 89 14.60 7.35 5.72
C VAL A 89 14.53 6.45 4.48
N MET A 90 13.33 6.13 4.00
CA MET A 90 13.15 5.29 2.81
C MET A 90 13.73 5.93 1.55
N ARG A 91 13.53 7.25 1.34
CA ARG A 91 14.17 7.99 0.23
C ARG A 91 15.69 7.95 0.29
N LYS A 92 16.27 8.07 1.49
CA LYS A 92 17.72 7.97 1.68
C LYS A 92 18.24 6.58 1.34
N ILE A 93 17.58 5.53 1.83
CA ILE A 93 17.94 4.13 1.53
C ILE A 93 17.87 3.88 0.02
N ALA A 94 16.82 4.35 -0.67
CA ALA A 94 16.68 4.20 -2.11
C ALA A 94 17.83 4.89 -2.88
N ALA A 95 18.15 6.14 -2.53
CA ALA A 95 19.25 6.88 -3.15
C ALA A 95 20.61 6.17 -2.95
N ASP A 96 20.88 5.68 -1.73
CA ASP A 96 22.11 4.93 -1.41
C ASP A 96 22.17 3.56 -2.13
N CYS A 97 21.01 2.98 -2.50
CA CYS A 97 20.93 1.74 -3.28
C CYS A 97 21.18 1.97 -4.77
N ASP A 98 20.70 3.07 -5.34
CA ASP A 98 20.91 3.39 -6.76
C ASP A 98 22.36 3.80 -7.03
N GLN A 99 22.98 4.57 -6.12
CA GLN A 99 24.42 4.87 -6.18
C GLN A 99 25.30 3.61 -6.20
N ARG A 100 24.93 2.58 -5.43
CA ARG A 100 25.66 1.30 -5.41
C ARG A 100 25.48 0.46 -6.67
N LYS A 101 24.42 0.68 -7.45
CA LYS A 101 24.22 0.00 -8.75
C LYS A 101 25.06 0.65 -9.84
N GLU A 102 25.16 1.98 -9.84
CA GLU A 102 26.01 2.72 -10.80
C GLU A 102 27.50 2.41 -10.61
N GLU A 103 27.97 2.14 -9.39
CA GLU A 103 29.36 1.76 -9.12
C GLU A 103 29.71 0.31 -9.56
N HIS A 104 28.72 -0.54 -9.89
CA HIS A 104 28.92 -1.96 -10.18
C HIS A 104 28.50 -2.37 -11.61
N GLU A 105 28.24 -1.43 -12.53
CA GLU A 105 28.12 -1.74 -13.96
C GLU A 105 29.51 -1.98 -14.57
N PRO A 106 29.82 -3.18 -15.10
CA PRO A 106 31.11 -3.42 -15.75
C PRO A 106 31.15 -2.72 -17.11
N VAL A 107 32.20 -1.93 -17.34
CA VAL A 107 32.57 -1.33 -18.63
C VAL A 107 32.89 -2.40 -19.66
#